data_AF-A0A183I4F0-F1
#
_entry.id   AF-A0A183I4F0-F1
#
_cell.length_a   1.000
_cell.length_b   1.000
_cell.length_c   1.000
_cell.angle_alpha   90.00
_cell.angle_beta   90.00
_cell.angle_gamma   90.00
#
_symmetry.space_group_name_H-M   'P 1'
#
loop_
_entity.id
_entity.type
_entity.pdbx_description
1 polymer ?
#
loop_
_entity_poly.entity_id
_entity_poly.type
_entity_poly.pdbx_seq_one_letter_code
_entity_poly.pdbx_strand_id
1 'polypeptide(L)'
;MGSLDPSSSSREKHHLETSDASSLFLLKGELYRKINEQRGKAATTGVKVSKKKSVLRISKEEEKKIVEEKRQREARIRELEKSIAQDEEQRKRVQKILEEKSEIYARLSRGEIILNDNDGPVEFLVDFNAKKREQEKRCLDDAEKAKNEESEAVHFNPTEEQRVYGVSHVPLPVSETKRQEQIQELLELSKKTEVSRAKRKHLLEEREKKKWEQLNRIRKRKGLQELPPWDSEGTNEMEFLDIPLPDKPPTEPCAAQPESKKFTPVREWDRGKGIITASIGFDINNAHIKEFTIFLISVLYDKWITKQRDERDDEFAPPMNFNPSFEEIGNAFIQHYYSKFDVQDPTTRSSGLSDLYDPMNSYMTFEGVQVKGRDSILQKFAVSIFSFSFFFCRKKLMKHY
;
A
#
# COMPACT_ATOMS: atom_id res chain seq x y z
N MET A 1 -48.91 45.49 -29.68
CA MET A 1 -48.36 44.48 -30.61
C MET A 1 -46.91 44.85 -30.90
N GLY A 2 -45.99 43.87 -30.81
CA GLY A 2 -44.57 43.96 -31.17
C GLY A 2 -43.64 44.23 -29.97
N SER A 3 -43.35 43.25 -29.11
CA SER A 3 -42.32 42.19 -29.23
C SER A 3 -40.91 42.68 -28.84
N LEU A 4 -40.49 42.24 -27.65
CA LEU A 4 -39.15 42.29 -27.09
C LEU A 4 -38.34 41.11 -27.64
N ASP A 5 -37.20 41.37 -28.29
CA ASP A 5 -36.18 40.35 -28.56
C ASP A 5 -35.06 40.44 -27.52
N PRO A 6 -34.76 39.37 -26.76
CA PRO A 6 -33.53 39.30 -25.98
C PRO A 6 -32.40 38.75 -26.86
N SER A 7 -31.42 39.62 -27.15
CA SER A 7 -30.16 39.24 -27.81
C SER A 7 -29.43 38.17 -26.99
N SER A 8 -29.44 36.94 -27.50
CA SER A 8 -28.68 35.80 -26.99
C SER A 8 -27.17 36.02 -27.21
N SER A 9 -26.48 36.52 -26.19
CA SER A 9 -25.01 36.49 -26.14
C SER A 9 -24.56 35.06 -25.85
N SER A 10 -24.37 34.27 -26.91
CA SER A 10 -23.71 32.98 -26.87
C SER A 10 -22.25 33.17 -26.47
N ARG A 11 -21.86 32.58 -25.34
CA ARG A 11 -20.46 32.48 -24.89
C ARG A 11 -19.71 31.56 -25.86
N GLU A 12 -19.06 32.11 -26.88
CA GLU A 12 -18.12 31.36 -27.70
C GLU A 12 -16.98 30.84 -26.81
N LYS A 13 -16.81 29.52 -26.79
CA LYS A 13 -15.68 28.88 -26.14
C LYS A 13 -14.53 28.88 -27.16
N HIS A 14 -13.58 29.79 -27.00
CA HIS A 14 -12.36 29.76 -27.81
C HIS A 14 -11.52 28.54 -27.42
N HIS A 15 -11.41 27.59 -28.34
CA HIS A 15 -10.48 26.47 -28.24
C HIS A 15 -9.06 27.01 -28.49
N LEU A 16 -8.20 26.95 -27.47
CA LEU A 16 -6.82 27.43 -27.54
C LEU A 16 -5.89 26.23 -27.79
N GLU A 17 -5.34 26.13 -28.98
CA GLU A 17 -4.24 25.19 -29.25
C GLU A 17 -2.94 25.72 -28.66
N THR A 18 -2.29 24.90 -27.84
CA THR A 18 -1.10 25.25 -27.08
C THR A 18 0.16 24.87 -27.86
N SER A 19 0.48 25.63 -28.90
CA SER A 19 1.80 25.60 -29.52
C SER A 19 2.37 27.02 -29.54
N ASP A 20 3.42 27.23 -28.75
CA ASP A 20 4.36 28.36 -28.78
C ASP A 20 3.92 29.71 -28.18
N ALA A 21 4.55 30.02 -27.02
CA ALA A 21 4.86 31.29 -26.35
C ALA A 21 3.85 32.48 -26.35
N SER A 22 3.18 32.75 -27.46
CA SER A 22 2.07 33.70 -27.62
C SER A 22 0.86 33.36 -26.75
N SER A 23 0.66 32.08 -26.42
CA SER A 23 -0.41 31.59 -25.53
C SER A 23 -0.29 32.14 -24.09
N LEU A 24 0.93 32.31 -23.56
CA LEU A 24 1.15 32.68 -22.16
C LEU A 24 0.80 34.15 -21.88
N PHE A 25 1.09 35.05 -22.83
CA PHE A 25 0.72 36.46 -22.71
C PHE A 25 -0.79 36.68 -22.83
N LEU A 26 -1.46 35.94 -23.71
CA LEU A 26 -2.92 35.93 -23.82
C LEU A 26 -3.56 35.38 -22.54
N LEU A 27 -3.01 34.29 -22.00
CA LEU A 27 -3.46 33.69 -20.74
C LEU A 27 -3.29 34.64 -19.56
N LYS A 28 -2.15 35.35 -19.50
CA LYS A 28 -1.87 36.36 -18.48
C LYS A 28 -2.86 37.53 -18.58
N GLY A 29 -3.16 38.00 -19.79
CA GLY A 29 -4.17 39.03 -20.04
C GLY A 29 -5.57 38.59 -19.60
N GLU A 30 -5.97 37.35 -19.93
CA GLU A 30 -7.24 36.77 -19.48
C GLU A 30 -7.31 36.62 -17.96
N LEU A 31 -6.22 36.23 -17.32
CA LEU A 31 -6.15 36.03 -15.88
C LEU A 31 -6.35 37.35 -15.14
N TYR A 32 -5.71 38.44 -15.58
CA TYR A 32 -5.94 39.77 -15.00
C TYR A 32 -7.38 40.25 -15.20
N ARG A 33 -7.97 39.99 -16.37
CA ARG A 33 -9.36 40.33 -16.66
C ARG A 33 -10.34 39.55 -15.78
N LYS A 34 -10.12 38.24 -15.58
CA LYS A 34 -10.90 37.41 -14.65
C LYS A 34 -10.76 37.85 -13.19
N ILE A 35 -9.56 38.26 -12.75
CA ILE A 35 -9.34 38.76 -11.38
C ILE A 35 -10.13 40.06 -11.15
N ASN A 36 -10.13 40.97 -12.12
CA ASN A 36 -10.88 42.22 -12.01
C ASN A 36 -12.39 41.99 -12.05
N GLU A 37 -12.88 41.06 -12.89
CA GLU A 37 -14.28 40.65 -12.87
C GLU A 37 -14.70 40.01 -11.53
N GLN A 38 -13.86 39.14 -10.96
CA GLN A 38 -14.10 38.52 -9.65
C GLN A 38 -14.15 39.59 -8.55
N ARG A 39 -13.28 40.59 -8.60
CA ARG A 39 -13.30 41.74 -7.67
C ARG A 39 -14.56 42.59 -7.84
N GLY A 40 -15.01 42.85 -9.07
CA GLY A 40 -16.26 43.55 -9.35
C GLY A 40 -17.50 42.78 -8.90
N LYS A 41 -17.50 41.45 -9.08
CA LYS A 41 -18.56 40.54 -8.62
C LYS A 41 -18.60 40.44 -7.09
N ALA A 42 -17.45 40.46 -6.42
CA ALA A 42 -17.35 40.53 -4.96
C ALA A 42 -17.83 41.87 -4.38
N ALA A 43 -17.73 42.97 -5.13
CA ALA A 43 -18.22 44.29 -4.72
C ALA A 43 -19.73 44.49 -4.94
N THR A 44 -20.31 43.80 -5.92
CA THR A 44 -21.74 43.93 -6.29
C THR A 44 -22.65 42.90 -5.61
N THR A 45 -22.09 41.82 -5.06
CA THR A 45 -22.88 40.83 -4.31
C THR A 45 -22.84 41.17 -2.82
N GLY A 46 -23.95 41.70 -2.30
CA GLY A 46 -24.13 41.97 -0.87
C GLY A 46 -23.74 40.77 0.00
N VAL A 47 -22.79 41.02 0.91
CA VAL A 47 -22.12 40.04 1.75
C VAL A 47 -23.12 39.36 2.71
N LYS A 48 -23.52 38.12 2.41
CA LYS A 48 -23.87 37.18 3.49
C LYS A 48 -22.56 36.82 4.19
N VAL A 49 -22.38 37.29 5.42
CA VAL A 49 -21.19 37.06 6.24
C VAL A 49 -21.09 35.58 6.59
N SER A 50 -20.50 34.77 5.71
CA SER A 50 -19.90 33.52 6.11
C SER A 50 -18.68 33.87 6.95
N LYS A 51 -18.67 33.43 8.22
CA LYS A 51 -17.57 33.61 9.17
C LYS A 51 -16.23 33.45 8.46
N LYS A 52 -15.48 34.56 8.30
CA LYS A 52 -14.10 34.53 7.82
C LYS A 52 -13.31 33.74 8.87
N LYS A 53 -12.99 32.48 8.56
CA LYS A 53 -12.09 31.68 9.42
C LYS A 53 -10.72 32.33 9.36
N SER A 54 -10.12 32.54 10.53
CA SER A 54 -8.79 33.12 10.68
C SER A 54 -7.77 32.34 9.85
N VAL A 55 -7.17 33.01 8.86
CA VAL A 55 -6.12 32.48 7.97
C VAL A 55 -4.88 31.97 8.74
N LEU A 56 -4.77 32.26 10.04
CA LEU A 56 -3.63 31.94 10.88
C LEU A 56 -3.80 30.69 11.74
N ARG A 57 -4.96 30.01 11.72
CA ARG A 57 -5.16 28.75 12.46
C ARG A 57 -5.84 27.72 11.55
N ILE A 58 -5.02 26.95 10.86
CA ILE A 58 -5.43 25.71 10.19
C ILE A 58 -5.93 24.79 11.30
N SER A 59 -7.14 24.23 11.19
CA SER A 59 -7.61 23.28 12.18
C SER A 59 -6.78 21.98 12.11
N LYS A 60 -6.73 21.22 13.21
CA LYS A 60 -6.05 19.90 13.23
C LYS A 60 -6.58 18.96 12.14
N GLU A 61 -7.86 19.10 11.79
CA GLU A 61 -8.51 18.35 10.72
C GLU A 61 -8.05 18.84 9.33
N GLU A 62 -7.87 20.14 9.14
CA GLU A 62 -7.36 20.72 7.90
C GLU A 62 -5.88 20.37 7.68
N GLU A 63 -5.04 20.34 8.73
CA GLU A 63 -3.65 19.88 8.64
C GLU A 63 -3.56 18.43 8.19
N LYS A 64 -4.39 17.54 8.76
CA LYS A 64 -4.45 16.13 8.33
C LYS A 64 -4.86 15.98 6.87
N LYS A 65 -5.82 16.78 6.43
CA LYS A 65 -6.27 16.77 5.03
C LYS A 65 -5.15 17.22 4.08
N ILE A 66 -4.38 18.24 4.47
CA ILE A 66 -3.22 18.71 3.70
C ILE A 66 -2.13 17.62 3.63
N VAL A 67 -1.87 16.91 4.73
CA VAL A 67 -0.88 15.83 4.77
C VAL A 67 -1.31 14.67 3.87
N GLU A 68 -2.58 14.27 3.92
CA GLU A 68 -3.10 13.19 3.06
C GLU A 68 -3.10 13.61 1.58
N GLU A 69 -3.51 14.83 1.26
CA GLU A 69 -3.44 15.37 -0.11
C GLU A 69 -1.99 15.43 -0.61
N LYS A 70 -1.04 15.79 0.26
CA LYS A 70 0.38 15.78 -0.06
C LYS A 70 0.88 14.36 -0.31
N ARG A 71 0.47 13.37 0.49
CA ARG A 71 0.80 11.96 0.32
C ARG A 71 0.27 11.43 -1.02
N GLN A 72 -0.99 11.74 -1.34
CA GLN A 72 -1.61 11.37 -2.61
C GLN A 72 -0.92 12.03 -3.80
N ARG A 73 -0.53 13.31 -3.67
CA ARG A 73 0.23 14.03 -4.68
C ARG A 73 1.61 13.39 -4.89
N GLU A 74 2.32 13.05 -3.83
CA GLU A 74 3.61 12.38 -3.89
C GLU A 74 3.50 10.99 -4.53
N ALA A 75 2.45 10.22 -4.20
CA ALA A 75 2.17 8.94 -4.83
C ALA A 75 1.92 9.08 -6.34
N ARG A 76 1.11 10.06 -6.74
CA ARG A 76 0.82 10.35 -8.15
C ARG A 76 2.07 10.78 -8.91
N ILE A 77 2.93 11.60 -8.30
CA ILE A 77 4.21 11.99 -8.89
C ILE A 77 5.08 10.75 -9.11
N ARG A 78 5.19 9.87 -8.10
CA ARG A 78 6.00 8.66 -8.19
C ARG A 78 5.49 7.68 -9.27
N GLU A 79 4.18 7.56 -9.44
CA GLU A 79 3.57 6.78 -10.52
C GLU A 79 3.88 7.38 -11.89
N LEU A 80 3.75 8.71 -12.05
CA LEU A 80 4.10 9.41 -13.28
C LEU A 80 5.60 9.28 -13.61
N GLU A 81 6.48 9.39 -12.61
CA GLU A 81 7.93 9.19 -12.78
C GLU A 81 8.24 7.76 -13.27
N LYS A 82 7.54 6.74 -12.74
CA LYS A 82 7.68 5.36 -13.20
C LYS A 82 7.22 5.19 -14.64
N SER A 83 6.07 5.79 -15.01
CA SER A 83 5.58 5.79 -16.40
C SER A 83 6.56 6.46 -17.35
N ILE A 84 7.12 7.61 -16.97
CA ILE A 84 8.12 8.33 -17.77
C ILE A 84 9.37 7.48 -17.94
N ALA A 85 9.86 6.83 -16.88
CA ALA A 85 11.02 5.96 -16.96
C ALA A 85 10.81 4.79 -17.93
N GLN A 86 9.61 4.19 -17.92
CA GLN A 86 9.24 3.13 -18.87
C GLN A 86 9.19 3.67 -20.30
N ASP A 87 8.58 4.83 -20.52
CA ASP A 87 8.50 5.46 -21.84
C ASP A 87 9.89 5.85 -22.38
N GLU A 88 10.77 6.36 -21.53
CA GLU A 88 12.17 6.65 -21.86
C GLU A 88 12.94 5.38 -22.23
N GLU A 89 12.71 4.27 -21.51
CA GLU A 89 13.30 2.99 -21.83
C GLU A 89 12.80 2.46 -23.19
N GLN A 90 11.49 2.57 -23.46
CA GLN A 90 10.92 2.21 -24.76
C GLN A 90 11.54 3.04 -25.89
N ARG A 91 11.70 4.36 -25.69
CA ARG A 91 12.35 5.24 -26.67
C ARG A 91 13.79 4.83 -26.94
N LYS A 92 14.56 4.51 -25.90
CA LYS A 92 15.94 4.01 -26.05
C LYS A 92 16.00 2.69 -26.80
N ARG A 93 15.06 1.76 -26.53
CA ARG A 93 14.95 0.48 -27.27
C ARG A 93 14.67 0.72 -28.75
N VAL A 94 13.71 1.59 -29.07
CA VAL A 94 13.38 1.94 -30.47
C VAL A 94 14.55 2.62 -31.17
N GLN A 95 15.24 3.54 -30.48
CA GLN A 95 16.44 4.19 -31.02
C GLN A 95 17.54 3.19 -31.31
N LYS A 96 17.81 2.26 -30.39
CA LYS A 96 18.81 1.20 -30.57
C LYS A 96 18.47 0.30 -31.77
N ILE A 97 17.21 -0.11 -31.88
CA ILE A 97 16.73 -0.90 -33.04
C ILE A 97 16.91 -0.11 -34.34
N LEU A 98 16.64 1.19 -34.33
CA LEU A 98 16.79 2.02 -35.52
C LEU A 98 18.26 2.18 -35.91
N GLU A 99 19.15 2.33 -34.93
CA GLU A 99 20.60 2.40 -35.11
C GLU A 99 21.14 1.09 -35.69
N GLU A 100 20.80 -0.06 -35.08
CA GLU A 100 21.12 -1.41 -35.58
C GLU A 100 20.61 -1.61 -37.01
N LYS A 101 19.36 -1.22 -37.29
CA LYS A 101 18.79 -1.28 -38.65
C LYS A 101 19.56 -0.38 -39.63
N SER A 102 19.91 0.83 -39.23
CA SER A 102 20.65 1.76 -40.08
C SER A 102 22.05 1.26 -40.41
N GLU A 103 22.72 0.61 -39.45
CA GLU A 103 24.02 -0.02 -39.64
C GLU A 103 23.93 -1.18 -40.61
N ILE A 104 22.90 -2.02 -40.48
CA ILE A 104 22.58 -3.11 -41.42
C ILE A 104 22.40 -2.57 -42.84
N TYR A 105 21.59 -1.52 -43.03
CA TYR A 105 21.42 -0.91 -44.35
C TYR A 105 22.72 -0.30 -44.90
N ALA A 106 23.52 0.32 -44.04
CA ALA A 106 24.83 0.85 -44.43
C ALA A 106 25.79 -0.27 -44.87
N ARG A 107 25.81 -1.42 -44.18
CA ARG A 107 26.58 -2.61 -44.55
C ARG A 107 26.12 -3.20 -45.88
N LEU A 108 24.81 -3.33 -46.09
CA LEU A 108 24.24 -3.74 -47.38
C LEU A 108 24.62 -2.80 -48.52
N SER A 109 24.57 -1.49 -48.27
CA SER A 109 24.95 -0.48 -49.28
C SER A 109 26.44 -0.55 -49.67
N ARG A 110 27.29 -1.06 -48.77
CA ARG A 110 28.71 -1.34 -49.01
C ARG A 110 28.96 -2.70 -49.69
N GLY A 111 27.91 -3.50 -49.89
CA GLY A 111 27.99 -4.84 -50.51
C GLY A 111 28.47 -5.95 -49.56
N GLU A 112 28.41 -5.73 -48.25
CA GLU A 112 28.83 -6.71 -47.23
C GLU A 112 27.71 -7.73 -46.96
N ILE A 113 28.04 -9.03 -46.94
CA ILE A 113 27.09 -10.12 -46.63
C ILE A 113 26.88 -10.15 -45.12
N ILE A 114 25.63 -10.04 -44.65
CA ILE A 114 25.32 -10.19 -43.22
C ILE A 114 25.50 -11.67 -42.85
N LEU A 115 26.26 -11.92 -41.77
CA LEU A 115 26.45 -13.25 -41.18
C LEU A 115 25.58 -13.38 -39.92
N ASN A 116 25.00 -14.57 -39.72
CA ASN A 116 24.30 -14.96 -38.49
C ASN A 116 25.31 -15.36 -37.40
N ASP A 117 24.84 -15.59 -36.17
CA ASP A 117 25.63 -16.07 -35.02
C ASP A 117 26.44 -17.37 -35.29
N ASN A 118 26.17 -18.08 -36.39
CA ASN A 118 26.88 -19.29 -36.83
C ASN A 118 27.77 -19.06 -38.07
N ASP A 119 28.20 -17.83 -38.35
CA ASP A 119 29.03 -17.43 -39.50
C ASP A 119 28.47 -17.87 -40.88
N GLY A 120 27.18 -18.15 -40.96
CA GLY A 120 26.45 -18.43 -42.19
C GLY A 120 25.76 -17.18 -42.74
N PRO A 121 25.56 -17.04 -44.06
CA PRO A 121 24.80 -15.93 -44.63
C PRO A 121 23.39 -15.86 -44.02
N VAL A 122 22.94 -14.68 -43.61
CA VAL A 122 21.59 -14.48 -43.09
C VAL A 122 20.57 -14.66 -44.22
N GLU A 123 19.86 -15.79 -44.19
CA GLU A 123 18.87 -16.17 -45.21
C GLU A 123 17.58 -15.32 -45.14
N PHE A 124 17.25 -14.77 -43.97
CA PHE A 124 16.10 -13.89 -43.75
C PHE A 124 16.40 -12.79 -42.71
N LEU A 125 15.99 -11.55 -43.00
CA LEU A 125 16.17 -10.41 -42.09
C LEU A 125 15.23 -10.43 -40.86
N VAL A 126 14.23 -11.32 -40.85
CA VAL A 126 13.22 -11.45 -39.78
C VAL A 126 13.29 -12.85 -39.19
N ASP A 127 13.73 -12.97 -37.95
CA ASP A 127 13.75 -14.27 -37.26
C ASP A 127 12.36 -14.67 -36.76
N PHE A 128 11.74 -15.63 -37.48
CA PHE A 128 10.42 -16.17 -37.17
C PHE A 128 10.36 -16.93 -35.83
N ASN A 129 11.51 -17.37 -35.29
CA ASN A 129 11.57 -18.13 -34.03
C ASN A 129 11.90 -17.25 -32.82
N ALA A 130 12.17 -15.96 -33.00
CA ALA A 130 12.52 -15.04 -31.91
C ALA A 130 11.42 -14.98 -30.83
N LYS A 131 10.15 -14.91 -31.25
CA LYS A 131 8.99 -14.86 -30.34
C LYS A 131 8.86 -16.13 -29.48
N LYS A 132 9.17 -17.29 -30.06
CA LYS A 132 9.13 -18.58 -29.35
C LYS A 132 10.21 -18.65 -28.27
N ARG A 133 11.44 -18.23 -28.60
CA ARG A 133 12.56 -18.17 -27.63
C ARG A 133 12.30 -17.19 -26.48
N GLU A 134 11.71 -16.03 -26.76
CA GLU A 134 11.34 -15.07 -25.71
C GLU A 134 10.29 -15.66 -24.75
N GLN A 135 9.30 -16.37 -25.30
CA GLN A 135 8.26 -17.02 -24.49
C GLN A 135 8.84 -18.15 -23.63
N GLU A 136 9.71 -18.98 -24.19
CA GLU A 136 10.42 -20.02 -23.44
C GLU A 136 11.27 -19.44 -22.30
N LYS A 137 11.96 -18.32 -22.54
CA LYS A 137 12.72 -17.61 -21.50
C LYS A 137 11.83 -17.12 -20.36
N ARG A 138 10.67 -16.52 -20.68
CA ARG A 138 9.70 -16.10 -19.65
C ARG A 138 9.20 -17.28 -18.83
N CYS A 139 8.87 -18.40 -19.47
CA CYS A 139 8.47 -19.62 -18.77
C CYS A 139 9.56 -20.14 -17.83
N LEU A 140 10.84 -20.02 -18.21
CA LEU A 140 11.97 -20.40 -17.35
C LEU A 140 12.12 -19.45 -16.16
N ASP A 141 12.03 -18.13 -16.39
CA ASP A 141 12.13 -17.12 -15.34
C ASP A 141 10.98 -17.29 -14.31
N ASP A 142 9.75 -17.54 -14.78
CA ASP A 142 8.59 -17.81 -13.94
C ASP A 142 8.74 -19.13 -13.15
N ALA A 143 9.31 -20.16 -13.77
CA ALA A 143 9.59 -21.44 -13.11
C ALA A 143 10.73 -21.32 -12.08
N GLU A 144 11.75 -20.50 -12.34
CA GLU A 144 12.81 -20.20 -11.37
C GLU A 144 12.26 -19.43 -10.18
N LYS A 145 11.39 -18.45 -10.43
CA LYS A 145 10.71 -17.70 -9.39
C LYS A 145 9.83 -18.61 -8.52
N ALA A 146 9.06 -19.53 -9.11
CA ALA A 146 8.25 -20.50 -8.39
C ALA A 146 9.11 -21.42 -7.50
N LYS A 147 10.27 -21.88 -7.98
CA LYS A 147 11.21 -22.68 -7.17
C LYS A 147 11.79 -21.89 -5.99
N ASN A 148 12.08 -20.60 -6.20
CA ASN A 148 12.58 -19.74 -5.13
C ASN A 148 11.50 -19.52 -4.07
N GLU A 149 10.25 -19.27 -4.49
CA GLU A 149 9.08 -19.16 -3.59
C GLU A 149 8.83 -20.48 -2.80
N GLU A 150 9.00 -21.64 -3.44
CA GLU A 150 8.93 -22.95 -2.77
C GLU A 150 10.06 -23.14 -1.73
N SER A 151 11.27 -22.67 -2.02
CA SER A 151 12.42 -22.79 -1.10
C SER A 151 12.32 -21.84 0.11
N GLU A 152 11.70 -20.67 -0.05
CA GLU A 152 11.45 -19.71 1.03
C GLU A 152 10.35 -20.18 1.99
N ALA A 153 9.42 -21.00 1.52
CA ALA A 153 8.28 -21.51 2.29
C ALA A 153 8.60 -22.67 3.25
N VAL A 154 9.79 -23.30 3.17
CA VAL A 154 10.15 -24.45 4.02
C VAL A 154 10.88 -23.97 5.29
N HIS A 155 10.16 -23.29 6.18
CA HIS A 155 10.62 -22.99 7.54
C HIS A 155 10.12 -24.00 8.59
N PHE A 156 9.36 -25.00 8.16
CA PHE A 156 8.83 -26.04 9.04
C PHE A 156 9.40 -27.39 8.65
N ASN A 157 10.17 -27.99 9.55
CA ASN A 157 10.70 -29.34 9.40
C ASN A 157 9.87 -30.28 10.29
N PRO A 158 8.96 -31.10 9.74
CA PRO A 158 8.02 -31.92 10.53
C PRO A 158 8.71 -32.96 11.43
N THR A 159 9.98 -33.26 11.15
CA THR A 159 10.79 -34.25 11.88
C THR A 159 11.50 -33.65 13.10
N GLU A 160 11.48 -32.32 13.27
CA GLU A 160 12.15 -31.67 14.39
C GLU A 160 11.22 -31.67 15.63
N GLU A 161 11.65 -32.35 16.69
CA GLU A 161 10.91 -32.40 17.96
C GLU A 161 10.63 -30.99 18.48
N GLN A 162 9.36 -30.69 18.76
CA GLN A 162 8.90 -29.41 19.27
C GLN A 162 9.56 -29.10 20.63
N ARG A 163 10.67 -28.38 20.63
CA ARG A 163 11.36 -28.01 21.86
C ARG A 163 10.55 -26.97 22.63
N VAL A 164 10.26 -27.27 23.89
CA VAL A 164 9.43 -26.43 24.77
C VAL A 164 10.14 -25.11 25.14
N TYR A 165 11.48 -25.02 25.03
CA TYR A 165 12.23 -23.77 25.23
C TYR A 165 13.52 -23.71 24.37
N GLY A 166 13.76 -22.59 23.68
CA GLY A 166 15.05 -22.23 23.05
C GLY A 166 15.01 -21.92 21.54
N VAL A 167 16.04 -21.23 21.04
CA VAL A 167 16.25 -20.92 19.61
C VAL A 167 16.69 -22.20 18.90
N SER A 168 15.98 -22.61 17.84
CA SER A 168 16.35 -23.74 17.00
C SER A 168 17.75 -23.53 16.44
N HIS A 169 18.67 -24.46 16.73
CA HIS A 169 19.99 -24.44 16.12
C HIS A 169 19.84 -25.03 14.72
N VAL A 170 20.21 -24.26 13.69
CA VAL A 170 20.30 -24.76 12.31
C VAL A 170 21.16 -26.03 12.33
N PRO A 171 20.65 -27.19 11.90
CA PRO A 171 21.44 -28.41 11.88
C PRO A 171 22.60 -28.20 10.91
N LEU A 172 23.81 -28.16 11.44
CA LEU A 172 25.00 -28.02 10.62
C LEU A 172 25.18 -29.30 9.77
N PRO A 173 25.58 -29.17 8.50
CA PRO A 173 25.84 -30.30 7.64
C PRO A 173 26.94 -31.20 8.23
N VAL A 174 26.80 -32.51 8.00
CA VAL A 174 27.76 -33.54 8.45
C VAL A 174 29.10 -33.40 7.72
N SER A 175 29.09 -32.90 6.48
CA SER A 175 30.30 -32.60 5.71
C SER A 175 30.98 -31.33 6.23
N GLU A 176 32.25 -31.45 6.62
CA GLU A 176 33.06 -30.36 7.19
C GLU A 176 33.23 -29.15 6.25
N THR A 177 33.32 -29.39 4.94
CA THR A 177 33.45 -28.33 3.91
C THR A 177 32.23 -27.42 3.86
N LYS A 178 31.03 -28.00 3.75
CA LYS A 178 29.77 -27.23 3.75
C LYS A 178 29.55 -26.46 5.05
N ARG A 179 30.05 -26.98 6.17
CA ARG A 179 30.00 -26.29 7.47
C ARG A 179 30.89 -25.04 7.48
N GLN A 180 32.10 -25.14 6.93
CA GLN A 180 33.01 -24.00 6.82
C GLN A 180 32.44 -22.92 5.88
N GLU A 181 31.85 -23.31 4.76
CA GLU A 181 31.18 -22.39 3.83
C GLU A 181 30.03 -21.63 4.51
N GLN A 182 29.15 -22.32 5.25
CA GLN A 182 28.07 -21.67 5.99
C GLN A 182 28.60 -20.71 7.08
N ILE A 183 29.67 -21.08 7.79
CA ILE A 183 30.30 -20.21 8.78
C ILE A 183 30.88 -18.96 8.10
N GLN A 184 31.53 -19.11 6.95
CA GLN A 184 32.05 -17.98 6.18
C GLN A 184 30.94 -17.06 5.67
N GLU A 185 29.86 -17.63 5.15
CA GLU A 185 28.68 -16.88 4.71
C GLU A 185 28.06 -16.06 5.85
N LEU A 186 27.90 -16.67 7.04
CA LEU A 186 27.42 -15.97 8.23
C LEU A 186 28.35 -14.84 8.67
N LEU A 187 29.66 -15.04 8.61
CA LEU A 187 30.65 -13.99 8.89
C LEU A 187 30.57 -12.85 7.87
N GLU A 188 30.34 -13.15 6.60
CA GLU A 188 30.14 -12.13 5.56
C GLU A 188 28.84 -11.35 5.77
N LEU A 189 27.74 -12.01 6.13
CA LEU A 189 26.47 -11.35 6.46
C LEU A 189 26.60 -10.46 7.69
N SER A 190 27.35 -10.90 8.71
CA SER A 190 27.67 -10.09 9.89
C SER A 190 28.46 -8.84 9.50
N LYS A 191 29.52 -8.98 8.69
CA LYS A 191 30.31 -7.85 8.16
C LYS A 191 29.45 -6.88 7.35
N LYS A 192 28.57 -7.38 6.48
CA LYS A 192 27.64 -6.54 5.69
C LYS A 192 26.69 -5.75 6.60
N THR A 193 26.21 -6.38 7.67
CA THR A 193 25.35 -5.74 8.68
C THR A 193 26.11 -4.66 9.45
N GLU A 194 27.35 -4.94 9.85
CA GLU A 194 28.21 -4.00 10.56
C GLU A 194 28.55 -2.78 9.71
N VAL A 195 28.90 -2.98 8.43
CA VAL A 195 29.11 -1.88 7.47
C VAL A 195 27.83 -1.05 7.30
N SER A 196 26.66 -1.69 7.24
CA SER A 196 25.38 -0.98 7.11
C SER A 196 25.05 -0.17 8.37
N ARG A 197 25.30 -0.74 9.55
CA ARG A 197 25.18 -0.03 10.84
C ARG A 197 26.14 1.15 10.93
N ALA A 198 27.39 0.99 10.52
CA ALA A 198 28.39 2.06 10.49
C ALA A 198 27.98 3.19 9.53
N LYS A 199 27.52 2.86 8.33
CA LYS A 199 26.99 3.85 7.36
C LYS A 199 25.79 4.63 7.92
N ARG A 200 24.85 3.93 8.59
CA ARG A 200 23.70 4.56 9.23
C ARG A 200 24.11 5.47 10.37
N LYS A 201 25.06 5.04 11.21
CA LYS A 201 25.63 5.83 12.31
C LYS A 201 26.26 7.12 11.77
N HIS A 202 27.12 7.01 10.77
CA HIS A 202 27.76 8.15 10.12
C HIS A 202 26.74 9.13 9.52
N LEU A 203 25.69 8.64 8.85
CA LEU A 203 24.61 9.48 8.33
C LEU A 203 23.84 10.23 9.41
N LEU A 204 23.65 9.62 10.58
CA LEU A 204 22.98 10.26 11.71
C LEU A 204 23.89 11.35 12.32
N GLU A 205 25.17 11.04 12.53
CA GLU A 205 26.17 12.00 13.02
C GLU A 205 26.27 13.23 12.09
N GLU A 206 26.28 13.04 10.77
CA GLU A 206 26.26 14.15 9.81
C GLU A 206 25.00 15.02 9.90
N ARG A 207 23.82 14.40 10.10
CA ARG A 207 22.55 15.11 10.24
C ARG A 207 22.53 15.93 11.52
N GLU A 208 23.03 15.36 12.62
CA GLU A 208 23.14 16.03 13.90
C GLU A 208 24.13 17.19 13.83
N LYS A 209 25.28 17.01 13.17
CA LYS A 209 26.24 18.08 12.91
C LYS A 209 25.65 19.23 12.11
N LYS A 210 24.95 18.95 11.00
CA LYS A 210 24.26 19.97 10.20
C LYS A 210 23.20 20.72 11.00
N LYS A 211 22.43 19.99 11.83
CA LYS A 211 21.44 20.58 12.73
C LYS A 211 22.10 21.47 13.79
N TRP A 212 23.22 21.04 14.37
CA TRP A 212 24.01 21.79 15.34
C TRP A 212 24.58 23.08 14.72
N GLU A 213 25.16 23.00 13.51
CA GLU A 213 25.67 24.16 12.77
C GLU A 213 24.55 25.17 12.44
N GLN A 214 23.37 24.67 12.05
CA GLN A 214 22.20 25.51 11.80
C GLN A 214 21.74 26.23 13.08
N LEU A 215 21.72 25.52 14.22
CA LEU A 215 21.40 26.10 15.53
C LEU A 215 22.41 27.16 15.95
N ASN A 216 23.71 26.92 15.77
CA ASN A 216 24.74 27.92 16.06
C ASN A 216 24.62 29.14 15.15
N ARG A 217 24.28 28.98 13.87
CA ARG A 217 23.98 30.11 12.97
C ARG A 217 22.76 30.91 13.43
N ILE A 218 21.74 30.26 14.01
CA ILE A 218 20.58 30.94 14.59
C ILE A 218 20.97 31.67 15.88
N ARG A 219 21.75 31.03 16.77
CA ARG A 219 22.25 31.65 18.02
C ARG A 219 23.12 32.88 17.76
N LYS A 220 24.05 32.81 16.80
CA LYS A 220 24.84 33.98 16.36
C LYS A 220 23.97 35.14 15.92
N ARG A 221 22.94 34.87 15.11
CA ARG A 221 21.96 35.89 14.69
C ARG A 221 21.13 36.46 15.83
N LYS A 222 21.00 35.74 16.94
CA LYS A 222 20.28 36.16 18.14
C LYS A 222 21.18 36.71 19.24
N GLY A 223 22.50 36.79 19.01
CA GLY A 223 23.48 37.28 19.99
C GLY A 223 23.73 36.35 21.18
N LEU A 224 23.43 35.04 21.05
CA LEU A 224 23.68 34.05 22.09
C LEU A 224 25.02 33.33 21.87
N GLN A 225 25.64 32.87 22.96
CA GLN A 225 26.85 32.04 22.94
C GLN A 225 26.58 30.70 22.24
N GLU A 226 27.55 30.26 21.44
CA GLU A 226 27.48 28.99 20.68
C GLU A 226 27.30 27.79 21.63
N LEU A 227 26.61 26.76 21.14
CA LEU A 227 26.55 25.48 21.86
C LEU A 227 27.97 24.90 21.97
N PRO A 228 28.29 24.19 23.08
CA PRO A 228 29.52 23.41 23.17
C PRO A 228 29.62 22.43 21.98
N PRO A 229 30.84 22.09 21.52
CA PRO A 229 31.06 21.02 20.56
C PRO A 229 30.41 19.72 21.05
N TRP A 230 29.78 18.97 20.15
CA TRP A 230 29.19 17.66 20.44
C TRP A 230 30.22 16.64 20.94
N ASP A 231 31.51 16.86 20.63
CA ASP A 231 32.65 16.04 21.04
C ASP A 231 33.30 16.48 22.37
N SER A 232 32.74 17.44 23.10
CA SER A 232 33.29 17.75 24.42
C SER A 232 32.97 16.59 25.36
N GLU A 233 33.93 15.67 25.50
CA GLU A 233 34.12 14.77 26.63
C GLU A 233 34.28 15.60 27.92
N GLY A 234 33.20 16.25 28.33
CA GLY A 234 33.03 16.82 29.65
C GLY A 234 32.24 15.84 30.46
N THR A 235 32.94 14.98 31.20
CA THR A 235 32.54 14.50 32.54
C THR A 235 31.02 14.51 32.78
N ASN A 236 30.29 13.67 32.07
CA ASN A 236 29.06 13.09 32.59
C ASN A 236 29.37 11.62 32.80
N GLU A 237 30.31 11.37 33.72
CA GLU A 237 30.03 10.40 34.77
C GLU A 237 28.68 10.84 35.36
N MET A 238 27.57 10.37 34.77
CA MET A 238 26.40 10.11 35.59
C MET A 238 26.91 9.07 36.58
N GLU A 239 27.38 9.57 37.71
CA GLU A 239 27.50 8.84 38.95
C GLU A 239 26.10 8.27 39.18
N PHE A 240 25.90 7.04 38.71
CA PHE A 240 24.75 6.24 39.09
C PHE A 240 24.85 6.20 40.61
N LEU A 241 23.96 6.92 41.29
CA LEU A 241 23.79 6.79 42.73
C LEU A 241 23.50 5.30 42.97
N ASP A 242 24.51 4.57 43.45
CA ASP A 242 24.39 3.22 43.94
C ASP A 242 23.34 3.24 45.04
N ILE A 243 22.16 2.71 44.74
CA ILE A 243 21.12 2.50 45.73
C ILE A 243 21.69 1.48 46.73
N PRO A 244 21.88 1.84 48.02
CA PRO A 244 22.44 0.90 48.97
C PRO A 244 21.50 -0.30 49.11
N LEU A 245 22.04 -1.51 48.91
CA LEU A 245 21.33 -2.76 49.15
C LEU A 245 20.85 -2.80 50.62
N PRO A 246 19.58 -3.12 50.90
CA PRO A 246 19.11 -3.29 52.27
C PRO A 246 19.60 -4.63 52.86
N ASP A 247 20.48 -4.55 53.85
CA ASP A 247 21.20 -5.67 54.49
C ASP A 247 20.40 -6.53 55.49
N LYS A 248 19.06 -6.53 55.51
CA LYS A 248 18.33 -7.30 56.55
C LYS A 248 17.13 -8.10 56.02
N PRO A 249 17.05 -9.42 56.31
CA PRO A 249 15.88 -10.23 55.97
C PRO A 249 14.68 -9.86 56.86
N PRO A 250 13.44 -9.97 56.36
CA PRO A 250 12.26 -9.51 57.09
C PRO A 250 11.79 -10.57 58.09
N THR A 251 11.79 -10.22 59.37
CA THR A 251 10.95 -10.85 60.41
C THR A 251 9.60 -10.13 60.43
N GLU A 252 8.51 -10.89 60.44
CA GLU A 252 7.10 -10.45 60.40
C GLU A 252 6.61 -9.67 61.67
N PRO A 253 5.31 -9.36 61.85
CA PRO A 253 4.46 -8.36 61.18
C PRO A 253 3.74 -7.42 62.19
N CYS A 254 3.37 -6.16 61.86
CA CYS A 254 2.16 -5.52 62.43
C CYS A 254 1.78 -4.14 61.86
N ALA A 255 0.48 -4.01 61.55
CA ALA A 255 -0.41 -2.86 61.74
C ALA A 255 -0.21 -1.51 60.98
N ALA A 256 -1.01 -1.39 59.91
CA ALA A 256 -1.94 -0.28 59.62
C ALA A 256 -1.42 1.18 59.62
N GLN A 257 -1.10 1.67 58.42
CA GLN A 257 -1.32 3.04 57.97
C GLN A 257 -1.96 2.98 56.56
N PRO A 258 -2.87 3.90 56.18
CA PRO A 258 -3.46 3.92 54.85
C PRO A 258 -2.40 4.34 53.83
N GLU A 259 -1.83 3.36 53.12
CA GLU A 259 -0.83 3.63 52.09
C GLU A 259 -1.44 4.45 50.94
N SER A 260 -0.79 5.56 50.61
CA SER A 260 -1.01 6.26 49.34
C SER A 260 -0.75 5.28 48.21
N LYS A 261 -1.75 5.09 47.33
CA LYS A 261 -1.68 4.18 46.18
C LYS A 261 -0.34 4.30 45.46
N LYS A 262 0.50 3.26 45.58
CA LYS A 262 1.80 3.17 44.89
C LYS A 262 1.55 3.27 43.39
N PHE A 263 2.11 4.31 42.76
CA PHE A 263 2.06 4.50 41.31
C PHE A 263 2.77 3.33 40.63
N THR A 264 2.02 2.43 40.03
CA THR A 264 2.58 1.37 39.18
C THR A 264 3.06 2.04 37.90
N PRO A 265 4.36 2.03 37.56
CA PRO A 265 4.81 2.63 36.32
C PRO A 265 4.13 1.91 35.15
N VAL A 266 3.46 2.70 34.31
CA VAL A 266 2.78 2.22 33.11
C VAL A 266 3.82 1.48 32.26
N ARG A 267 3.58 0.19 32.04
CA ARG A 267 4.44 -0.68 31.24
C ARG A 267 4.56 -0.09 29.83
N GLU A 268 5.71 -0.26 29.19
CA GLU A 268 6.04 0.47 27.96
C GLU A 268 5.01 0.27 26.83
N TRP A 269 4.36 -0.90 26.78
CA TRP A 269 3.30 -1.24 25.82
C TRP A 269 1.88 -0.76 26.21
N ASP A 270 1.74 -0.11 27.37
CA ASP A 270 0.52 0.54 27.86
C ASP A 270 0.61 2.08 27.86
N ARG A 271 1.76 2.64 27.45
CA ARG A 271 1.91 4.10 27.25
C ARG A 271 0.95 4.57 26.17
N GLY A 272 0.00 5.43 26.55
CA GLY A 272 -1.04 5.96 25.66
C GLY A 272 -2.43 5.32 25.81
N LYS A 273 -2.57 4.26 26.60
CA LYS A 273 -3.88 3.63 26.91
C LYS A 273 -4.58 4.20 28.17
N GLY A 274 -3.87 5.02 28.95
CA GLY A 274 -4.30 5.48 30.28
C GLY A 274 -5.40 6.55 30.35
N ILE A 275 -6.00 6.97 29.24
CA ILE A 275 -7.00 8.06 29.25
C ILE A 275 -8.41 7.55 29.59
N ILE A 276 -8.69 6.24 29.52
CA ILE A 276 -10.07 5.77 29.51
C ILE A 276 -10.64 5.46 30.91
N THR A 277 -9.81 5.20 31.93
CA THR A 277 -10.32 4.72 33.24
C THR A 277 -10.10 5.66 34.43
N ALA A 278 -9.32 6.74 34.28
CA ALA A 278 -8.88 7.53 35.43
C ALA A 278 -9.63 8.85 35.68
N SER A 279 -10.51 9.31 34.78
CA SER A 279 -11.05 10.69 34.87
C SER A 279 -12.57 10.84 35.04
N ILE A 280 -13.33 9.77 35.24
CA ILE A 280 -14.77 9.91 35.51
C ILE A 280 -15.14 9.09 36.73
N GLY A 281 -15.01 9.70 37.92
CA GLY A 281 -15.72 9.27 39.11
C GLY A 281 -17.21 9.60 38.96
N PHE A 282 -17.95 8.77 38.24
CA PHE A 282 -19.41 8.81 38.20
C PHE A 282 -19.99 7.54 38.80
N ASP A 283 -20.96 7.72 39.70
CA ASP A 283 -21.68 6.65 40.38
C ASP A 283 -22.26 5.63 39.40
N ILE A 284 -21.83 4.38 39.55
CA ILE A 284 -22.08 3.24 38.65
C ILE A 284 -23.48 2.62 38.90
N ASN A 285 -24.44 3.36 39.46
CA ASN A 285 -25.76 2.81 39.84
C ASN A 285 -26.88 3.11 38.83
N ASN A 286 -26.61 3.87 37.76
CA ASN A 286 -27.64 4.23 36.77
C ASN A 286 -27.40 3.53 35.42
N ALA A 287 -28.27 2.59 35.05
CA ALA A 287 -28.14 1.73 33.87
C ALA A 287 -27.99 2.52 32.55
N HIS A 288 -28.63 3.68 32.46
CA HIS A 288 -28.58 4.53 31.26
C HIS A 288 -27.20 5.15 31.00
N ILE A 289 -26.39 5.34 32.05
CA ILE A 289 -25.05 5.93 31.97
C ILE A 289 -24.01 4.86 31.63
N LYS A 290 -24.26 3.59 32.00
CA LYS A 290 -23.41 2.44 31.65
C LYS A 290 -23.38 2.17 30.15
N GLU A 291 -24.54 2.13 29.51
CA GLU A 291 -24.63 1.87 28.06
C GLU A 291 -23.93 2.97 27.24
N PHE A 292 -24.11 4.24 27.64
CA PHE A 292 -23.50 5.36 26.94
C PHE A 292 -21.97 5.39 27.09
N THR A 293 -21.46 5.05 28.28
CA THR A 293 -20.01 4.99 28.52
C THR A 293 -19.36 3.79 27.83
N ILE A 294 -20.00 2.61 27.84
CA ILE A 294 -19.54 1.43 27.12
C ILE A 294 -19.51 1.69 25.60
N PHE A 295 -20.55 2.34 25.05
CA PHE A 295 -20.61 2.71 23.65
C PHE A 295 -19.48 3.67 23.24
N LEU A 296 -19.22 4.70 24.07
CA LEU A 296 -18.12 5.64 23.83
C LEU A 296 -16.75 4.97 23.89
N ILE A 297 -16.56 4.03 24.83
CA ILE A 297 -15.33 3.23 24.93
C ILE A 297 -15.17 2.36 23.68
N SER A 298 -16.23 1.70 23.20
CA SER A 298 -16.20 0.88 21.97
C SER A 298 -15.81 1.70 20.75
N VAL A 299 -16.44 2.86 20.53
CA VAL A 299 -16.18 3.73 19.37
C VAL A 299 -14.75 4.28 19.40
N LEU A 300 -14.23 4.62 20.58
CA LEU A 300 -12.85 5.07 20.74
C LEU A 300 -11.84 3.92 20.56
N TYR A 301 -12.21 2.70 20.97
CA TYR A 301 -11.39 1.50 20.79
C TYR A 301 -11.29 1.09 19.32
N ASP A 302 -12.41 1.11 18.58
CA ASP A 302 -12.43 0.84 17.13
C ASP A 302 -11.60 1.87 16.35
N LYS A 303 -11.67 3.14 16.78
CA LYS A 303 -10.86 4.23 16.19
C LYS A 303 -9.36 4.09 16.48
N TRP A 304 -9.00 3.47 17.61
CA TRP A 304 -7.61 3.14 17.92
C TRP A 304 -7.13 1.91 17.13
N ILE A 305 -7.95 0.87 17.01
CA ILE A 305 -7.62 -0.33 16.21
C ILE A 305 -7.41 0.02 14.73
N THR A 306 -8.29 0.84 14.15
CA THR A 306 -8.18 1.29 12.76
C THR A 306 -6.91 2.10 12.53
N LYS A 307 -6.60 3.03 13.43
CA LYS A 307 -5.33 3.77 13.41
C LYS A 307 -4.10 2.85 13.49
N GLN A 308 -4.15 1.79 14.29
CA GLN A 308 -3.08 0.78 14.40
C GLN A 308 -3.02 -0.22 13.22
N ARG A 309 -4.04 -0.24 12.35
CA ARG A 309 -3.98 -0.96 11.07
C ARG A 309 -3.31 -0.08 10.00
N ASP A 310 -3.66 1.20 9.95
CA ASP A 310 -3.10 2.15 8.99
C ASP A 310 -1.62 2.49 9.25
N GLU A 311 -1.17 2.39 10.50
CA GLU A 311 0.23 2.60 10.91
C GLU A 311 1.12 1.35 10.76
N ARG A 312 0.56 0.20 10.35
CA ARG A 312 1.31 -1.04 10.15
C ARG A 312 1.89 -1.05 8.75
N ASP A 313 3.18 -1.35 8.60
CA ASP A 313 3.83 -1.45 7.29
C ASP A 313 3.09 -2.46 6.39
N ASP A 314 2.89 -2.10 5.12
CA ASP A 314 2.15 -2.87 4.09
C ASP A 314 2.65 -4.32 3.91
N GLU A 315 3.82 -4.64 4.45
CA GLU A 315 4.48 -5.96 4.44
C GLU A 315 3.70 -7.05 5.19
N PHE A 316 2.88 -6.68 6.17
CA PHE A 316 2.01 -7.62 6.92
C PHE A 316 0.54 -7.56 6.51
N ALA A 317 0.18 -6.74 5.52
CA ALA A 317 -1.13 -6.81 4.89
C ALA A 317 -1.16 -8.04 3.97
N PRO A 318 -2.22 -8.87 4.00
CA PRO A 318 -2.36 -9.89 2.97
C PRO A 318 -2.29 -9.18 1.60
N PRO A 319 -1.52 -9.69 0.63
CA PRO A 319 -1.37 -9.03 -0.65
C PRO A 319 -2.76 -8.88 -1.28
N MET A 320 -3.26 -7.65 -1.32
CA MET A 320 -4.49 -7.31 -2.02
C MET A 320 -4.20 -7.29 -3.52
N ASN A 321 -4.09 -8.47 -4.13
CA ASN A 321 -4.01 -8.62 -5.56
C ASN A 321 -5.42 -8.47 -6.15
N PHE A 322 -5.90 -7.23 -6.24
CA PHE A 322 -7.19 -6.93 -6.83
C PHE A 322 -7.06 -6.96 -8.35
N ASN A 323 -7.83 -7.81 -9.02
CA ASN A 323 -7.87 -7.82 -10.47
C ASN A 323 -8.61 -6.55 -10.96
N PRO A 324 -7.95 -5.63 -11.71
CA PRO A 324 -8.59 -4.40 -12.18
C PRO A 324 -9.80 -4.67 -13.10
N SER A 325 -9.85 -5.82 -13.76
CA SER A 325 -10.95 -6.25 -14.63
C SER A 325 -11.98 -7.15 -13.93
N PHE A 326 -12.07 -7.12 -12.60
CA PHE A 326 -13.00 -7.97 -11.84
C PHE A 326 -14.47 -7.81 -12.28
N GLU A 327 -14.90 -6.60 -12.66
CA GLU A 327 -16.28 -6.33 -13.09
C GLU A 327 -16.58 -6.96 -14.46
N GLU A 328 -15.66 -6.83 -15.42
CA GLU A 328 -15.78 -7.45 -16.75
C GLU A 328 -15.78 -8.98 -16.64
N ILE A 329 -14.86 -9.53 -15.85
CA ILE A 329 -14.74 -10.98 -15.62
C ILE A 329 -15.98 -11.50 -14.88
N GLY A 330 -16.45 -10.78 -13.86
CA GLY A 330 -17.66 -11.12 -13.11
C GLY A 330 -18.90 -11.14 -13.99
N ASN A 331 -19.09 -10.11 -14.82
CA ASN A 331 -20.22 -10.04 -15.75
C ASN A 331 -20.19 -11.16 -16.79
N ALA A 332 -19.01 -11.44 -17.36
CA ALA A 332 -18.83 -12.56 -18.29
C ALA A 332 -19.11 -13.92 -17.63
N PHE A 333 -18.64 -14.11 -16.40
CA PHE A 333 -18.88 -15.32 -15.61
C PHE A 333 -20.37 -15.52 -15.31
N ILE A 334 -21.07 -14.47 -14.87
CA ILE A 334 -22.52 -14.52 -14.58
C ILE A 334 -23.31 -14.92 -15.84
N GLN A 335 -23.00 -14.29 -16.98
CA GLN A 335 -23.65 -14.62 -18.25
C GLN A 335 -23.40 -16.07 -18.66
N HIS A 336 -22.16 -16.53 -18.54
CA HIS A 336 -21.80 -17.91 -18.83
C HIS A 336 -22.52 -18.90 -17.90
N TYR A 337 -22.54 -18.61 -16.59
CA TYR A 337 -23.21 -19.43 -15.59
C TYR A 337 -24.70 -19.61 -15.91
N TYR A 338 -25.44 -18.52 -16.10
CA TYR A 338 -26.87 -18.61 -16.40
C TYR A 338 -27.16 -19.22 -17.78
N SER A 339 -26.30 -18.98 -18.78
CA SER A 339 -26.43 -19.64 -20.08
C SER A 339 -26.35 -21.16 -20.00
N LYS A 340 -25.54 -21.71 -19.07
CA LYS A 340 -25.44 -23.16 -18.83
C LYS A 340 -26.52 -23.65 -17.87
N PHE A 341 -26.93 -22.82 -16.92
CA PHE A 341 -27.94 -23.15 -15.92
C PHE A 341 -29.36 -23.26 -16.52
N ASP A 342 -29.72 -22.37 -17.46
CA ASP A 342 -31.06 -22.29 -18.07
C ASP A 342 -31.37 -23.43 -19.06
N VAL A 343 -30.43 -24.35 -19.30
CA VAL A 343 -30.66 -25.55 -20.12
C VAL A 343 -31.69 -26.44 -19.43
N GLN A 344 -32.75 -26.81 -20.14
CA GLN A 344 -33.91 -27.51 -19.56
C GLN A 344 -33.59 -28.94 -19.11
N ASP A 345 -32.65 -29.62 -19.79
CA ASP A 345 -32.25 -30.97 -19.48
C ASP A 345 -31.20 -31.00 -18.32
N PRO A 346 -31.47 -31.74 -17.23
CA PRO A 346 -30.58 -31.78 -16.06
C PRO A 346 -29.21 -32.39 -16.34
N THR A 347 -29.07 -33.32 -17.29
CA THR A 347 -27.79 -33.98 -17.59
C THR A 347 -26.83 -33.08 -18.38
N THR A 348 -27.38 -32.33 -19.34
CA THR A 348 -26.63 -31.29 -20.06
C THR A 348 -26.32 -30.08 -19.18
N ARG A 349 -27.19 -29.73 -18.23
CA ARG A 349 -26.91 -28.71 -17.20
C ARG A 349 -25.74 -29.10 -16.30
N SER A 350 -25.72 -30.33 -15.77
CA SER A 350 -24.67 -30.77 -14.85
C SER A 350 -23.30 -30.87 -15.52
N SER A 351 -23.25 -31.28 -16.79
CA SER A 351 -22.00 -31.30 -17.57
C SER A 351 -21.54 -29.90 -17.98
N GLY A 352 -22.46 -28.98 -18.28
CA GLY A 352 -22.10 -27.59 -18.59
C GLY A 352 -21.59 -26.79 -17.38
N LEU A 353 -22.00 -27.16 -16.17
CA LEU A 353 -21.60 -26.51 -14.91
C LEU A 353 -20.43 -27.21 -14.21
N SER A 354 -20.01 -28.39 -14.65
CA SER A 354 -18.93 -29.15 -14.00
C SER A 354 -17.60 -28.40 -13.97
N ASP A 355 -17.34 -27.59 -14.98
CA ASP A 355 -16.07 -26.88 -15.16
C ASP A 355 -15.96 -25.64 -14.25
N LEU A 356 -17.08 -25.18 -13.68
CA LEU A 356 -17.13 -23.99 -12.82
C LEU A 356 -16.83 -24.31 -11.35
N TYR A 357 -16.77 -25.59 -10.98
CA TYR A 357 -16.58 -26.04 -9.61
C TYR A 357 -15.36 -26.95 -9.50
N ASP A 358 -14.54 -26.69 -8.49
CA ASP A 358 -13.46 -27.57 -8.06
C ASP A 358 -14.05 -28.87 -7.47
N PRO A 359 -13.54 -30.06 -7.86
CA PRO A 359 -13.89 -31.35 -7.26
C PRO A 359 -13.98 -31.33 -5.72
N MET A 360 -13.02 -30.71 -5.03
CA MET A 360 -12.85 -30.88 -3.57
C MET A 360 -13.09 -29.61 -2.75
N ASN A 361 -12.80 -28.42 -3.31
CA ASN A 361 -12.74 -27.17 -2.52
C ASN A 361 -13.88 -26.18 -2.79
N SER A 362 -14.82 -26.52 -3.67
CA SER A 362 -15.99 -25.69 -3.91
C SER A 362 -17.08 -25.91 -2.87
N TYR A 363 -17.70 -24.81 -2.42
CA TYR A 363 -18.83 -24.82 -1.50
C TYR A 363 -20.01 -24.11 -2.16
N MET A 364 -21.21 -24.67 -2.00
CA MET A 364 -22.45 -24.02 -2.40
C MET A 364 -23.43 -24.05 -1.24
N THR A 365 -24.12 -22.94 -1.01
CA THR A 365 -25.23 -22.87 -0.05
C THR A 365 -26.51 -22.59 -0.83
N PHE A 366 -27.47 -23.50 -0.77
CA PHE A 366 -28.77 -23.36 -1.43
C PHE A 366 -29.89 -23.59 -0.40
N GLU A 367 -30.78 -22.61 -0.23
CA GLU A 367 -31.92 -22.67 0.70
C GLU A 367 -31.50 -23.08 2.14
N GLY A 368 -30.38 -22.54 2.62
CA GLY A 368 -29.85 -22.83 3.97
C GLY A 368 -29.10 -24.15 4.13
N VAL A 369 -29.01 -24.99 3.08
CA VAL A 369 -28.21 -26.22 3.09
C VAL A 369 -26.88 -26.00 2.37
N GLN A 370 -25.78 -26.22 3.07
CA GLN A 370 -24.42 -26.14 2.51
C GLN A 370 -23.96 -27.51 2.00
N VAL A 371 -23.40 -27.55 0.80
CA VAL A 371 -22.80 -28.73 0.18
C VAL A 371 -21.36 -28.44 -0.23
N LYS A 372 -20.49 -29.45 -0.10
CA LYS A 372 -19.07 -29.38 -0.44
C LYS A 372 -18.75 -30.34 -1.59
N GLY A 373 -17.92 -29.87 -2.51
CA GLY A 373 -17.39 -30.64 -3.63
C GLY A 373 -18.32 -30.61 -4.84
N ARG A 374 -17.71 -30.65 -6.03
CA ARG A 374 -18.40 -30.54 -7.33
C ARG A 374 -19.54 -31.54 -7.46
N ASP A 375 -19.29 -32.82 -7.20
CA ASP A 375 -20.27 -33.87 -7.48
C ASP A 375 -21.52 -33.71 -6.60
N SER A 376 -21.35 -33.32 -5.33
CA SER A 376 -22.43 -32.97 -4.40
C SER A 376 -23.24 -31.75 -4.88
N ILE A 377 -22.55 -30.73 -5.43
CA ILE A 377 -23.16 -29.52 -5.98
C ILE A 377 -23.99 -29.86 -7.23
N LEU A 378 -23.42 -30.61 -8.16
CA LEU A 378 -24.08 -31.01 -9.41
C LEU A 378 -25.28 -31.91 -9.15
N GLN A 379 -25.19 -32.83 -8.19
CA GLN A 379 -26.31 -33.66 -7.76
C GLN A 379 -27.48 -32.80 -7.26
N LYS A 380 -27.21 -31.70 -6.55
CA LYS A 380 -28.25 -30.77 -6.08
C LYS A 380 -28.98 -30.09 -7.25
N PHE A 381 -28.28 -29.75 -8.33
CA PHE A 381 -28.90 -29.18 -9.53
C PHE A 381 -29.74 -30.19 -10.33
N ALA A 382 -29.37 -31.47 -10.30
CA ALA A 382 -30.14 -32.54 -10.94
C ALA A 382 -31.46 -32.84 -10.20
N VAL A 383 -31.45 -32.76 -8.86
CA VAL A 383 -32.63 -32.98 -8.01
C VAL A 383 -33.60 -31.80 -8.04
N SER A 384 -33.10 -30.58 -8.30
CA SER A 384 -33.93 -29.38 -8.42
C SER A 384 -34.63 -29.35 -9.79
N ILE A 385 -35.77 -30.04 -9.88
CA ILE A 385 -36.68 -29.94 -11.02
C ILE A 385 -37.38 -28.58 -10.92
N PHE A 386 -36.78 -27.54 -11.50
CA PHE A 386 -37.43 -26.26 -11.76
C PHE A 386 -38.42 -26.40 -12.94
N SER A 387 -39.46 -27.21 -12.74
CA SER A 387 -40.71 -27.08 -13.48
C SER A 387 -41.66 -26.30 -12.58
N PHE A 388 -41.98 -25.06 -12.97
CA PHE A 388 -42.70 -24.01 -12.23
C PHE A 388 -41.82 -23.02 -11.44
N SER A 389 -42.07 -21.74 -11.71
CA SER A 389 -41.68 -20.56 -10.89
C SER A 389 -40.49 -19.68 -11.33
N PHE A 390 -40.04 -19.71 -12.59
CA PHE A 390 -39.25 -18.58 -13.14
C PHE A 390 -40.05 -17.61 -14.03
N PHE A 391 -41.27 -18.00 -14.44
CA PHE A 391 -42.16 -17.12 -15.21
C PHE A 391 -42.66 -15.91 -14.38
N PHE A 392 -42.60 -15.98 -13.04
CA PHE A 392 -43.09 -14.92 -12.17
C PHE A 392 -42.03 -13.83 -11.90
N CYS A 393 -40.74 -14.15 -11.95
CA CYS A 393 -39.69 -13.18 -11.63
C CYS A 393 -39.38 -12.23 -12.80
N ARG A 394 -39.49 -12.71 -14.05
CA ARG A 394 -39.19 -11.88 -15.24
C ARG A 394 -40.25 -10.82 -15.55
N LYS A 395 -41.51 -11.00 -15.10
CA LYS A 395 -42.59 -10.02 -15.32
C LYS A 395 -42.61 -8.88 -14.30
N LYS A 396 -41.97 -9.03 -13.13
CA LYS A 396 -42.00 -8.01 -12.08
C LYS A 396 -40.86 -7.00 -12.21
N LEU A 397 -39.78 -7.34 -12.90
CA LEU A 397 -38.64 -6.44 -13.13
C LEU A 397 -38.82 -5.45 -14.30
N MET A 398 -39.77 -5.70 -15.21
CA MET A 398 -40.03 -4.86 -16.40
C MET A 398 -41.12 -3.79 -16.20
N LYS A 399 -41.59 -3.56 -14.97
CA LYS A 399 -42.59 -2.52 -14.64
C LYS A 399 -42.02 -1.28 -13.93
N HIS A 400 -40.69 -1.22 -13.76
CA HIS A 400 -40.03 -0.12 -13.05
C HIS A 400 -38.78 0.44 -13.75
N TYR A 401 -38.68 0.29 -15.07
CA TYR A 401 -37.77 1.09 -15.90
C TYR A 401 -38.50 1.62 -17.13
#